data_AF-A0A397UBZ3-F1
#
_entry.id   AF-A0A397UBZ3-F1
#
_cell.length_a   1.000
_cell.length_b   1.000
_cell.length_c   1.000
_cell.angle_alpha   90.00
_cell.angle_beta   90.00
_cell.angle_gamma   90.00
#
_symmetry.space_group_name_H-M   'P 1'
#
loop_
_entity.id
_entity.type
_entity.pdbx_description
1 polymer ?
#
loop_
_entity_poly.entity_id
_entity_poly.type
_entity_poly.pdbx_seq_one_letter_code
_entity_poly.pdbx_strand_id
1 'polypeptide(L)'
;MASQQSVKAKEVHDAYQEPNTQKRRKQNTNDITSELLNTTTQENNKSCKSTSAMIVEPNSRSGLTSKIPNETPTNIPSKERSEQNIPQRLYSDAAKKAKSTIETKEFDEELWHYEKILNTFENEALMQGFIKYKLTHKPTTHSITTAIALKFKYQDRNFFRTFTRNKKIMPAHQKEFEGIYEQAVQNYKGKHSITVTNREIRDQINRKVRQKIAINFLTNYKMGKNLREIAKVLDYSRGFMKMESEHHGDKMWQQDIEKTSQLDMIKTNKSIQEIVKELKEEYHFKFIPNDFFVQRPRLPMDVNQIKTKTAYKYPIDDTVEGIKFLEEIKMIYSFSLPIPKHIMTANPTEKPTLPENVEDIKDLHIIVPIVTTKQLIDTVRLQRTQYYFHRIPDEWIEINNKEAEAETRATETENMETDKLEVPNMLEEMQNILDEIETNSYKIQIPITKQEDVKNTLEDLKLIFDLGKTPDYLFKLEPLPEPTWDIIP
;
A
#
# COMPACT_ATOMS: atom_id res chain seq x y z
N MET A 1 38.02 -12.64 -69.06
CA MET A 1 39.10 -11.71 -68.65
C MET A 1 38.93 -11.42 -67.17
N ALA A 2 40.02 -11.33 -66.41
CA ALA A 2 39.97 -11.02 -64.98
C ALA A 2 40.51 -9.60 -64.74
N SER A 3 40.02 -8.95 -63.68
CA SER A 3 40.71 -7.86 -63.02
C SER A 3 40.43 -7.95 -61.53
N GLN A 4 41.49 -8.05 -60.73
CA GLN A 4 41.41 -8.12 -59.27
C GLN A 4 41.65 -6.73 -58.70
N GLN A 5 40.88 -6.32 -57.69
CA GLN A 5 41.24 -5.20 -56.82
C GLN A 5 41.32 -5.67 -55.37
N SER A 6 42.54 -5.99 -54.96
CA SER A 6 42.95 -5.99 -53.55
C SER A 6 43.11 -4.54 -53.09
N VAL A 7 42.75 -4.23 -51.85
CA VAL A 7 43.52 -3.33 -50.98
C VAL A 7 43.22 -3.61 -49.50
N LYS A 8 44.29 -4.00 -48.79
CA LYS A 8 44.59 -3.80 -47.35
C LYS A 8 43.44 -3.91 -46.34
N ALA A 9 43.45 -5.01 -45.59
CA ALA A 9 43.04 -4.98 -44.19
C ALA A 9 43.92 -4.01 -43.37
N LYS A 10 43.41 -3.54 -42.24
CA LYS A 10 44.14 -2.66 -41.32
C LYS A 10 43.91 -3.16 -39.89
N GLU A 11 44.94 -3.72 -39.29
CA GLU A 11 44.89 -4.18 -37.90
C GLU A 11 44.84 -2.96 -36.95
N VAL A 12 44.03 -3.08 -35.90
CA VAL A 12 44.03 -2.16 -34.76
C VAL A 12 44.05 -3.04 -33.50
N HIS A 13 45.23 -3.15 -32.89
CA HIS A 13 45.35 -3.62 -31.52
C HIS A 13 45.01 -2.45 -30.59
N ASP A 14 43.93 -2.59 -29.82
CA ASP A 14 43.70 -1.80 -28.61
C ASP A 14 43.62 -2.75 -27.41
N ALA A 15 44.29 -2.37 -26.32
CA ALA A 15 44.50 -3.23 -25.17
C ALA A 15 43.41 -3.08 -24.10
N TYR A 16 42.84 -4.20 -23.66
CA TYR A 16 42.00 -4.21 -22.46
C TYR A 16 42.86 -3.96 -21.21
N GLN A 17 42.52 -2.93 -20.45
CA GLN A 17 43.01 -2.73 -19.08
C GLN A 17 41.91 -3.06 -18.08
N GLU A 18 42.17 -3.99 -17.16
CA GLU A 18 41.25 -4.33 -16.08
C GLU A 18 41.31 -3.31 -14.93
N PRO A 19 40.17 -2.81 -14.42
CA PRO A 19 40.14 -1.96 -13.23
C PRO A 19 40.28 -2.80 -11.95
N ASN A 20 41.44 -2.69 -11.31
CA ASN A 20 41.76 -3.34 -10.02
C ASN A 20 40.77 -2.97 -8.90
N THR A 21 40.05 -3.94 -8.34
CA THR A 21 39.10 -3.73 -7.22
C THR A 21 39.71 -4.12 -5.87
N GLN A 22 40.23 -3.14 -5.13
CA GLN A 22 40.85 -3.36 -3.82
C GLN A 22 39.82 -3.76 -2.74
N LYS A 23 39.85 -5.04 -2.32
CA LYS A 23 39.03 -5.56 -1.21
C LYS A 23 39.48 -4.97 0.13
N ARG A 24 38.69 -4.03 0.69
CA ARG A 24 38.84 -3.59 2.08
C ARG A 24 38.42 -4.70 3.06
N ARG A 25 39.37 -5.54 3.47
CA ARG A 25 39.27 -6.29 4.74
C ARG A 25 39.25 -5.28 5.89
N LYS A 26 38.23 -5.33 6.75
CA LYS A 26 38.38 -4.89 8.15
C LYS A 26 38.81 -6.10 8.96
N GLN A 27 39.95 -6.01 9.63
CA GLN A 27 40.38 -7.03 10.59
C GLN A 27 39.76 -6.78 11.96
N ASN A 28 39.62 -7.84 12.73
CA ASN A 28 39.18 -7.81 14.11
C ASN A 28 40.38 -7.54 15.03
N THR A 29 40.17 -6.83 16.15
CA THR A 29 41.12 -6.71 17.26
C THR A 29 40.36 -6.67 18.57
N ASN A 30 40.66 -7.62 19.44
CA ASN A 30 40.34 -7.57 20.88
C ASN A 30 41.29 -6.53 21.53
N ASP A 31 41.04 -5.98 22.74
CA ASP A 31 41.22 -6.71 23.99
C ASP A 31 40.70 -5.96 25.23
N ILE A 32 40.22 -6.76 26.19
CA ILE A 32 40.47 -6.70 27.65
C ILE A 32 40.25 -5.36 28.38
N THR A 33 39.23 -5.32 29.23
CA THR A 33 39.46 -5.12 30.67
C THR A 33 38.36 -5.77 31.50
N SER A 34 38.73 -6.30 32.67
CA SER A 34 37.85 -6.99 33.61
C SER A 34 37.88 -6.32 34.97
N GLU A 35 36.75 -6.15 35.65
CA GLU A 35 36.71 -6.28 37.12
C GLU A 35 35.30 -6.51 37.69
N LEU A 36 35.28 -6.83 38.99
CA LEU A 36 34.16 -7.45 39.72
C LEU A 36 32.99 -6.51 40.00
N LEU A 37 31.78 -7.07 40.13
CA LEU A 37 31.14 -7.17 41.46
C LEU A 37 29.95 -8.15 41.49
N ASN A 38 29.84 -8.89 42.60
CA ASN A 38 28.74 -9.82 42.88
C ASN A 38 27.68 -9.15 43.77
N THR A 39 26.40 -9.44 43.55
CA THR A 39 25.40 -9.52 44.64
C THR A 39 24.35 -10.58 44.36
N THR A 40 24.27 -11.56 45.27
CA THR A 40 23.25 -12.62 45.32
C THR A 40 21.90 -12.06 45.78
N THR A 41 20.79 -12.62 45.30
CA THR A 41 19.55 -12.75 46.09
C THR A 41 18.82 -14.03 45.65
N GLN A 42 18.25 -14.75 46.61
CA GLN A 42 17.66 -16.09 46.44
C GLN A 42 16.15 -16.06 46.13
N GLU A 43 15.70 -17.14 45.47
CA GLU A 43 14.47 -17.91 45.72
C GLU A 43 13.12 -17.20 45.98
N ASN A 44 12.07 -17.72 45.34
CA ASN A 44 10.98 -18.34 46.10
C ASN A 44 10.19 -19.36 45.24
N ASN A 45 10.13 -20.62 45.69
CA ASN A 45 9.38 -21.69 45.03
C ASN A 45 8.05 -21.96 45.76
N LYS A 46 6.92 -21.91 45.03
CA LYS A 46 5.61 -22.47 45.43
C LYS A 46 4.96 -23.05 44.15
N SER A 47 4.67 -24.34 43.99
CA SER A 47 4.39 -25.45 44.92
C SER A 47 3.02 -25.40 45.61
N CYS A 48 2.00 -25.87 44.86
CA CYS A 48 0.77 -26.52 45.33
C CYS A 48 0.38 -27.52 44.23
N LYS A 49 0.61 -28.82 44.41
CA LYS A 49 -0.28 -29.79 45.08
C LYS A 49 -1.60 -30.05 44.34
N SER A 50 -1.68 -31.21 43.70
CA SER A 50 -2.94 -31.84 43.27
C SER A 50 -3.83 -32.19 44.48
N THR A 51 -5.13 -32.30 44.26
CA THR A 51 -6.04 -33.05 45.14
C THR A 51 -7.12 -33.69 44.25
N SER A 52 -7.43 -34.96 44.51
CA SER A 52 -8.26 -35.79 43.62
C SER A 52 -9.70 -35.94 44.11
N ALA A 53 -10.56 -36.35 43.17
CA ALA A 53 -11.86 -37.01 43.37
C ALA A 53 -13.03 -36.22 43.99
N MET A 54 -14.15 -36.22 43.27
CA MET A 54 -15.25 -37.10 43.67
C MET A 54 -16.06 -37.60 42.46
N ILE A 55 -16.79 -38.69 42.67
CA ILE A 55 -17.59 -39.40 41.66
C ILE A 55 -19.07 -39.12 41.93
N VAL A 56 -19.83 -38.69 40.91
CA VAL A 56 -21.27 -38.91 40.83
C VAL A 56 -21.64 -39.21 39.38
N GLU A 57 -22.31 -40.34 39.18
CA GLU A 57 -22.88 -40.80 37.91
C GLU A 57 -24.42 -40.97 38.11
N PRO A 58 -25.19 -41.38 37.09
CA PRO A 58 -25.75 -40.56 36.02
C PRO A 58 -27.21 -40.16 36.30
N ASN A 59 -27.87 -39.47 35.35
CA ASN A 59 -29.32 -39.58 35.23
C ASN A 59 -29.83 -39.37 33.79
N SER A 60 -30.85 -40.13 33.39
CA SER A 60 -31.27 -40.29 31.99
C SER A 60 -32.77 -40.04 31.82
N ARG A 61 -33.20 -39.21 30.85
CA ARG A 61 -34.52 -39.37 30.21
C ARG A 61 -34.78 -38.51 28.96
N SER A 62 -35.58 -39.09 28.05
CA SER A 62 -36.51 -38.49 27.05
C SER A 62 -36.08 -37.25 26.24
N GLY A 63 -36.27 -37.18 24.91
CA GLY A 63 -36.94 -38.11 23.99
C GLY A 63 -38.42 -37.80 23.72
N LEU A 64 -38.67 -36.76 22.93
CA LEU A 64 -39.88 -36.42 22.13
C LEU A 64 -39.40 -35.30 21.17
N THR A 65 -39.46 -35.34 19.83
CA THR A 65 -40.50 -35.67 18.84
C THR A 65 -41.72 -34.74 18.82
N SER A 66 -41.66 -33.65 18.05
CA SER A 66 -42.84 -33.15 17.30
C SER A 66 -42.52 -32.19 16.14
N LYS A 67 -42.83 -32.66 14.92
CA LYS A 67 -43.52 -31.96 13.82
C LYS A 67 -43.21 -30.48 13.53
N ILE A 68 -42.69 -30.25 12.32
CA ILE A 68 -42.89 -29.03 11.51
C ILE A 68 -44.38 -28.82 11.23
N PRO A 69 -44.85 -27.56 11.23
CA PRO A 69 -45.82 -27.08 10.24
C PRO A 69 -45.18 -26.03 9.31
N ASN A 70 -45.53 -26.06 8.02
CA ASN A 70 -45.25 -24.95 7.11
C ASN A 70 -46.29 -23.85 7.33
N GLU A 71 -45.87 -22.59 7.45
CA GLU A 71 -46.77 -21.45 7.28
C GLU A 71 -46.20 -20.45 6.25
N THR A 72 -47.10 -19.87 5.47
CA THR A 72 -46.80 -19.12 4.25
C THR A 72 -46.38 -17.68 4.55
N PRO A 73 -45.34 -17.12 3.89
CA PRO A 73 -44.98 -15.71 4.08
C PRO A 73 -46.13 -14.77 3.70
N THR A 74 -46.59 -13.98 4.68
CA THR A 74 -47.63 -12.97 4.47
C THR A 74 -47.04 -11.73 3.78
N ASN A 75 -47.75 -11.17 2.81
CA ASN A 75 -47.33 -9.95 2.11
C ASN A 75 -47.25 -8.75 3.08
N ILE A 76 -46.09 -8.08 3.13
CA ILE A 76 -45.92 -6.76 3.74
C ILE A 76 -45.65 -5.75 2.61
N PRO A 77 -46.46 -4.68 2.45
CA PRO A 77 -46.26 -3.69 1.40
C PRO A 77 -45.09 -2.75 1.74
N SER A 78 -43.92 -3.01 1.17
CA SER A 78 -42.74 -2.16 1.32
C SER A 78 -42.97 -0.78 0.71
N LYS A 79 -43.00 0.24 1.59
CA LYS A 79 -43.22 1.65 1.26
C LYS A 79 -42.17 2.19 0.29
N GLU A 80 -42.60 2.92 -0.73
CA GLU A 80 -41.70 3.49 -1.74
C GLU A 80 -40.65 4.42 -1.11
N ARG A 81 -39.40 4.27 -1.55
CA ARG A 81 -38.30 5.19 -1.22
C ARG A 81 -37.53 5.55 -2.49
N SER A 82 -38.23 6.24 -3.39
CA SER A 82 -37.72 6.72 -4.66
C SER A 82 -36.77 7.91 -4.49
N GLU A 83 -35.45 7.70 -4.52
CA GLU A 83 -34.52 8.78 -4.88
C GLU A 83 -33.15 8.32 -5.42
N GLN A 84 -32.96 8.54 -6.73
CA GLN A 84 -31.71 8.94 -7.39
C GLN A 84 -30.42 8.10 -7.19
N ASN A 85 -30.49 6.80 -7.49
CA ASN A 85 -29.29 6.04 -7.89
C ASN A 85 -28.89 6.42 -9.34
N ILE A 86 -28.10 7.48 -9.53
CA ILE A 86 -27.62 7.93 -10.87
C ILE A 86 -26.45 7.04 -11.32
N PRO A 87 -26.51 6.34 -12.47
CA PRO A 87 -25.44 5.45 -12.91
C PRO A 87 -24.16 6.21 -13.31
N GLN A 88 -23.12 6.17 -12.45
CA GLN A 88 -21.80 6.75 -12.73
C GLN A 88 -21.16 6.28 -14.05
N ARG A 89 -21.55 5.10 -14.57
CA ARG A 89 -20.98 4.51 -15.80
C ARG A 89 -21.19 5.37 -17.06
N LEU A 90 -22.32 6.08 -17.17
CA LEU A 90 -22.71 6.78 -18.40
C LEU A 90 -21.83 8.00 -18.77
N TYR A 91 -21.15 8.61 -17.80
CA TYR A 91 -20.34 9.81 -18.06
C TYR A 91 -18.98 9.53 -18.72
N SER A 92 -18.53 8.28 -18.76
CA SER A 92 -17.18 7.95 -19.23
C SER A 92 -17.03 7.88 -20.75
N ASP A 93 -18.09 7.62 -21.51
CA ASP A 93 -17.97 7.22 -22.92
C ASP A 93 -17.91 8.40 -23.90
N ALA A 94 -18.63 9.49 -23.63
CA ALA A 94 -18.48 10.74 -24.39
C ALA A 94 -17.04 11.30 -24.27
N ALA A 95 -16.48 11.26 -23.06
CA ALA A 95 -15.12 11.71 -22.78
C ALA A 95 -14.03 10.81 -23.40
N LYS A 96 -14.31 9.53 -23.69
CA LYS A 96 -13.41 8.65 -24.46
C LYS A 96 -13.41 9.02 -25.94
N LYS A 97 -14.58 9.32 -26.51
CA LYS A 97 -14.76 9.56 -27.96
C LYS A 97 -14.05 10.81 -28.48
N ALA A 98 -13.71 11.76 -27.61
CA ALA A 98 -12.97 12.98 -27.94
C ALA A 98 -11.44 12.89 -27.77
N LYS A 99 -10.88 11.73 -27.33
CA LYS A 99 -9.47 11.61 -26.89
C LYS A 99 -8.56 10.78 -27.83
N SER A 100 -8.96 10.53 -29.07
CA SER A 100 -8.26 9.63 -30.00
C SER A 100 -7.10 10.24 -30.80
N THR A 101 -6.80 11.53 -30.64
CA THR A 101 -6.01 12.30 -31.64
C THR A 101 -4.48 12.23 -31.50
N ILE A 102 -3.92 11.69 -30.41
CA ILE A 102 -2.46 11.76 -30.13
C ILE A 102 -1.85 10.44 -29.62
N GLU A 103 -2.20 9.32 -30.25
CA GLU A 103 -1.50 8.02 -30.08
C GLU A 103 -1.14 7.47 -31.47
N THR A 104 -0.14 8.09 -32.10
CA THR A 104 0.27 7.75 -33.48
C THR A 104 1.36 6.68 -33.54
N LYS A 105 2.29 6.69 -32.59
CA LYS A 105 3.45 5.78 -32.55
C LYS A 105 3.12 4.45 -31.84
N GLU A 106 3.74 3.40 -32.33
CA GLU A 106 3.69 2.06 -31.74
C GLU A 106 4.71 1.95 -30.59
N PHE A 107 4.58 0.90 -29.77
CA PHE A 107 5.47 0.69 -28.63
C PHE A 107 6.81 0.11 -29.09
N ASP A 108 7.89 0.67 -28.57
CA ASP A 108 9.27 0.35 -28.93
C ASP A 108 9.87 -0.63 -27.91
N GLU A 109 9.84 -1.92 -28.25
CA GLU A 109 10.33 -3.01 -27.40
C GLU A 109 11.86 -3.04 -27.27
N GLU A 110 12.60 -2.44 -28.21
CA GLU A 110 14.06 -2.26 -28.10
C GLU A 110 14.37 -1.15 -27.09
N LEU A 111 13.72 0.00 -27.22
CA LEU A 111 13.86 1.12 -26.29
C LEU A 111 13.36 0.78 -24.88
N TRP A 112 12.38 -0.11 -24.73
CA TRP A 112 11.78 -0.49 -23.44
C TRP A 112 11.76 -2.01 -23.21
N HIS A 113 12.91 -2.65 -23.40
CA HIS A 113 13.12 -4.04 -23.01
C HIS A 113 12.86 -4.29 -21.50
N TYR A 114 12.51 -5.54 -21.16
CA TYR A 114 12.03 -5.97 -19.83
C TYR A 114 12.86 -5.44 -18.65
N GLU A 115 14.19 -5.52 -18.74
CA GLU A 115 15.11 -5.12 -17.68
C GLU A 115 15.09 -3.60 -17.44
N LYS A 116 15.01 -2.80 -18.50
CA LYS A 116 14.87 -1.35 -18.37
C LYS A 116 13.53 -0.96 -17.76
N ILE A 117 12.46 -1.71 -18.05
CA ILE A 117 11.16 -1.54 -17.39
C ILE A 117 11.26 -1.90 -15.90
N LEU A 118 11.96 -2.98 -15.51
CA LEU A 118 12.20 -3.28 -14.09
C LEU A 118 12.97 -2.17 -13.38
N ASN A 119 14.03 -1.65 -14.01
CA ASN A 119 14.86 -0.58 -13.45
C ASN A 119 14.07 0.73 -13.22
N THR A 120 12.87 0.91 -13.82
CA THR A 120 11.97 2.03 -13.46
C THR A 120 11.45 1.94 -12.02
N PHE A 121 11.29 0.74 -11.47
CA PHE A 121 10.80 0.54 -10.09
C PHE A 121 11.86 0.81 -9.01
N GLU A 122 13.09 1.05 -9.44
CA GLU A 122 14.27 1.38 -8.63
C GLU A 122 14.76 2.82 -8.89
N ASN A 123 14.56 3.35 -10.11
CA ASN A 123 14.97 4.70 -10.50
C ASN A 123 13.77 5.58 -10.91
N GLU A 124 13.51 6.62 -10.12
CA GLU A 124 12.39 7.54 -10.31
C GLU A 124 12.41 8.25 -11.68
N ALA A 125 13.57 8.71 -12.14
CA ALA A 125 13.69 9.41 -13.42
C ALA A 125 13.40 8.48 -14.62
N LEU A 126 13.77 7.20 -14.52
CA LEU A 126 13.36 6.19 -15.52
C LEU A 126 11.83 5.94 -15.48
N MET A 127 11.20 5.94 -14.30
CA MET A 127 9.73 5.84 -14.19
C MET A 127 9.02 7.05 -14.79
N GLN A 128 9.47 8.28 -14.49
CA GLN A 128 8.93 9.49 -15.12
C GLN A 128 9.05 9.42 -16.65
N GLY A 129 10.19 8.95 -17.15
CA GLY A 129 10.41 8.69 -18.58
C GLY A 129 9.44 7.65 -19.16
N PHE A 130 9.23 6.53 -18.46
CA PHE A 130 8.31 5.46 -18.88
C PHE A 130 6.85 5.94 -18.91
N ILE A 131 6.38 6.66 -17.89
CA ILE A 131 5.03 7.23 -17.84
C ILE A 131 4.83 8.23 -18.99
N LYS A 132 5.78 9.15 -19.20
CA LYS A 132 5.73 10.13 -20.31
C LYS A 132 5.70 9.45 -21.68
N TYR A 133 6.45 8.36 -21.85
CA TYR A 133 6.42 7.53 -23.05
C TYR A 133 5.06 6.83 -23.22
N LYS A 134 4.57 6.15 -22.18
CA LYS A 134 3.29 5.43 -22.15
C LYS A 134 2.04 6.30 -22.32
N LEU A 135 2.14 7.61 -22.03
CA LEU A 135 1.10 8.61 -22.30
C LEU A 135 1.06 9.12 -23.75
N THR A 136 2.02 8.74 -24.60
CA THR A 136 2.16 9.24 -25.99
C THR A 136 2.26 8.14 -27.06
N HIS A 137 2.37 6.88 -26.66
CA HIS A 137 2.50 5.73 -27.55
C HIS A 137 1.32 4.76 -27.33
N LYS A 138 0.91 4.07 -28.41
CA LYS A 138 -0.11 3.03 -28.33
C LYS A 138 0.33 1.92 -27.36
N PRO A 139 -0.60 1.23 -26.67
CA PRO A 139 -0.26 0.03 -25.92
C PRO A 139 0.15 -1.12 -26.85
N THR A 140 0.98 -2.03 -26.34
CA THR A 140 1.34 -3.29 -27.01
C THR A 140 0.13 -4.24 -27.11
N THR A 141 0.31 -5.27 -27.94
CA THR A 141 -0.67 -6.34 -28.18
C THR A 141 -0.19 -7.70 -27.66
N HIS A 142 0.73 -7.74 -26.68
CA HIS A 142 1.23 -9.00 -26.13
C HIS A 142 0.09 -9.87 -25.61
N SER A 143 0.20 -11.19 -25.76
CA SER A 143 -0.77 -12.10 -25.16
C SER A 143 -0.69 -12.04 -23.64
N ILE A 144 -1.83 -11.77 -23.00
CA ILE A 144 -2.04 -11.98 -21.55
C ILE A 144 -3.31 -12.80 -21.44
N THR A 145 -3.23 -13.90 -20.69
CA THR A 145 -4.36 -14.82 -20.51
C THR A 145 -5.52 -14.12 -19.78
N THR A 146 -6.75 -14.46 -20.19
CA THR A 146 -7.93 -13.62 -19.92
C THR A 146 -8.25 -13.46 -18.44
N ALA A 147 -8.10 -14.51 -17.62
CA ALA A 147 -8.39 -14.42 -16.19
C ALA A 147 -7.31 -13.64 -15.43
N ILE A 148 -6.02 -13.79 -15.79
CA ILE A 148 -4.93 -12.95 -15.26
C ILE A 148 -5.15 -11.48 -15.63
N ALA A 149 -5.41 -11.18 -16.91
CA ALA A 149 -5.66 -9.82 -17.37
C ALA A 149 -6.85 -9.17 -16.63
N LEU A 150 -7.90 -9.94 -16.35
CA LEU A 150 -9.06 -9.48 -15.58
C LEU A 150 -8.70 -9.19 -14.11
N LYS A 151 -7.83 -9.99 -13.47
CA LYS A 151 -7.36 -9.70 -12.11
C LYS A 151 -6.51 -8.43 -12.04
N PHE A 152 -5.63 -8.20 -13.00
CA PHE A 152 -4.85 -6.95 -13.10
C PHE A 152 -5.75 -5.73 -13.34
N LYS A 153 -6.74 -5.85 -14.23
CA LYS A 153 -7.74 -4.79 -14.51
C LYS A 153 -8.48 -4.31 -13.25
N TYR A 154 -8.70 -5.20 -12.28
CA TYR A 154 -9.34 -4.88 -11.00
C TYR A 154 -8.36 -4.74 -9.82
N GLN A 155 -7.04 -4.75 -10.06
CA GLN A 155 -5.98 -4.59 -9.05
C GLN A 155 -6.14 -5.55 -7.84
N ASP A 156 -6.49 -6.82 -8.10
CA ASP A 156 -6.85 -7.78 -7.06
C ASP A 156 -5.64 -8.17 -6.17
N ARG A 157 -5.49 -7.48 -5.04
CA ARG A 157 -4.48 -7.74 -4.01
C ARG A 157 -4.54 -9.17 -3.42
N ASN A 158 -5.62 -9.91 -3.64
CA ASN A 158 -5.77 -11.31 -3.22
C ASN A 158 -5.48 -12.33 -4.34
N PHE A 159 -4.84 -11.93 -5.45
CA PHE A 159 -4.48 -12.80 -6.59
C PHE A 159 -3.92 -14.17 -6.15
N PHE A 160 -2.85 -14.16 -5.34
CA PHE A 160 -2.20 -15.39 -4.84
C PHE A 160 -2.86 -15.96 -3.57
N ARG A 161 -3.62 -15.15 -2.82
CA ARG A 161 -4.37 -15.62 -1.64
C ARG A 161 -5.58 -16.48 -2.00
N THR A 162 -6.08 -16.34 -3.24
CA THR A 162 -7.18 -17.16 -3.78
C THR A 162 -6.69 -18.46 -4.43
N PHE A 163 -5.39 -18.77 -4.39
CA PHE A 163 -4.87 -20.04 -4.90
C PHE A 163 -5.23 -21.20 -3.96
N THR A 164 -5.61 -22.35 -4.53
CA THR A 164 -6.02 -23.55 -3.80
C THR A 164 -5.34 -24.80 -4.34
N ARG A 165 -5.04 -25.76 -3.47
CA ARG A 165 -4.47 -27.07 -3.88
C ARG A 165 -5.52 -28.00 -4.51
N ASN A 166 -6.81 -27.72 -4.31
CA ASN A 166 -7.89 -28.58 -4.79
C ASN A 166 -8.23 -28.28 -6.26
N LYS A 167 -7.74 -29.14 -7.16
CA LYS A 167 -7.92 -29.04 -8.62
C LYS A 167 -9.39 -28.94 -9.08
N LYS A 168 -10.37 -29.38 -8.27
CA LYS A 168 -11.81 -29.28 -8.60
C LYS A 168 -12.37 -27.84 -8.46
N ILE A 169 -11.74 -27.00 -7.65
CA ILE A 169 -12.18 -25.62 -7.35
C ILE A 169 -11.09 -24.58 -7.66
N MET A 170 -10.07 -24.97 -8.42
CA MET A 170 -8.95 -24.13 -8.82
C MET A 170 -9.42 -22.96 -9.71
N PRO A 171 -9.23 -21.68 -9.30
CA PRO A 171 -9.62 -20.53 -10.10
C PRO A 171 -8.91 -20.46 -11.46
N ALA A 172 -9.58 -19.89 -12.46
CA ALA A 172 -9.04 -19.75 -13.81
C ALA A 172 -7.70 -18.99 -13.84
N HIS A 173 -7.54 -17.93 -13.04
CA HIS A 173 -6.28 -17.15 -12.99
C HIS A 173 -5.12 -17.93 -12.32
N GLN A 174 -5.42 -18.86 -11.42
CA GLN A 174 -4.42 -19.80 -10.90
C GLN A 174 -4.00 -20.78 -11.99
N LYS A 175 -4.97 -21.42 -12.66
CA LYS A 175 -4.70 -22.39 -13.75
C LYS A 175 -3.87 -21.77 -14.88
N GLU A 176 -4.18 -20.53 -15.27
CA GLU A 176 -3.40 -19.77 -16.26
C GLU A 176 -1.97 -19.47 -15.76
N PHE A 177 -1.82 -19.04 -14.50
CA PHE A 177 -0.50 -18.72 -13.93
C PHE A 177 0.38 -19.97 -13.76
N GLU A 178 -0.21 -21.07 -13.28
CA GLU A 178 0.47 -22.36 -13.15
C GLU A 178 0.92 -22.90 -14.51
N GLY A 179 0.10 -22.78 -15.56
CA GLY A 179 0.50 -23.16 -16.91
C GLY A 179 1.71 -22.39 -17.44
N ILE A 180 1.75 -21.05 -17.25
CA ILE A 180 2.91 -20.22 -17.63
C ILE A 180 4.15 -20.61 -16.82
N TYR A 181 3.99 -20.84 -15.50
CA TYR A 181 5.09 -21.23 -14.61
C TYR A 181 5.63 -22.63 -14.92
N GLU A 182 4.76 -23.62 -15.16
CA GLU A 182 5.15 -24.97 -15.56
C GLU A 182 5.88 -24.96 -16.91
N GLN A 183 5.38 -24.22 -17.90
CA GLN A 183 6.09 -24.06 -19.19
C GLN A 183 7.48 -23.44 -18.99
N ALA A 184 7.61 -22.40 -18.17
CA ALA A 184 8.90 -21.77 -17.88
C ALA A 184 9.89 -22.73 -17.18
N VAL A 185 9.39 -23.59 -16.28
CA VAL A 185 10.20 -24.65 -15.65
C VAL A 185 10.64 -25.71 -16.68
N GLN A 186 9.76 -26.14 -17.59
CA GLN A 186 10.15 -27.12 -18.62
C GLN A 186 11.13 -26.53 -19.64
N ASN A 187 10.95 -25.28 -20.05
CA ASN A 187 11.87 -24.56 -20.94
C ASN A 187 13.27 -24.45 -20.32
N TYR A 188 13.35 -24.09 -19.04
CA TYR A 188 14.62 -24.06 -18.29
C TYR A 188 15.26 -25.45 -18.17
N LYS A 189 14.47 -26.49 -17.85
CA LYS A 189 14.96 -27.88 -17.80
C LYS A 189 15.55 -28.35 -19.12
N GLY A 190 14.87 -28.08 -20.24
CA GLY A 190 15.34 -28.41 -21.58
C GLY A 190 16.60 -27.66 -21.97
N LYS A 191 16.66 -26.35 -21.68
CA LYS A 191 17.83 -25.49 -21.97
C LYS A 191 19.10 -25.92 -21.24
N HIS A 192 18.97 -26.50 -20.04
CA HIS A 192 20.10 -26.90 -19.20
C HIS A 192 20.27 -28.43 -19.05
N SER A 193 19.48 -29.24 -19.77
CA SER A 193 19.51 -30.72 -19.72
C SER A 193 19.33 -31.32 -18.32
N ILE A 194 18.49 -30.72 -17.46
CA ILE A 194 18.27 -31.16 -16.08
C ILE A 194 16.88 -31.77 -15.84
N THR A 195 16.83 -32.90 -15.14
CA THR A 195 15.58 -33.62 -14.81
C THR A 195 14.76 -32.92 -13.72
N VAL A 196 15.43 -32.35 -12.73
CA VAL A 196 14.86 -31.73 -11.53
C VAL A 196 15.37 -30.29 -11.39
N THR A 197 14.66 -29.45 -10.64
CA THR A 197 15.06 -28.07 -10.31
C THR A 197 14.95 -27.88 -8.81
N ASN A 198 16.00 -27.34 -8.18
CA ASN A 198 16.00 -27.05 -6.74
C ASN A 198 15.00 -25.92 -6.41
N ARG A 199 14.77 -25.69 -5.10
CA ARG A 199 13.83 -24.65 -4.64
C ARG A 199 14.24 -23.24 -5.06
N GLU A 200 15.53 -22.92 -4.92
CA GLU A 200 16.12 -21.62 -5.26
C GLU A 200 15.77 -21.20 -6.70
N ILE A 201 16.14 -22.02 -7.70
CA ILE A 201 15.81 -21.80 -9.10
C ILE A 201 14.29 -21.74 -9.32
N ARG A 202 13.50 -22.58 -8.63
CA ARG A 202 12.04 -22.56 -8.76
C ARG A 202 11.41 -21.27 -8.24
N ASP A 203 11.95 -20.66 -7.19
CA ASP A 203 11.51 -19.37 -6.65
C ASP A 203 12.02 -18.20 -7.53
N GLN A 204 13.22 -18.30 -8.12
CA GLN A 204 13.73 -17.34 -9.11
C GLN A 204 12.92 -17.36 -10.41
N ILE A 205 12.55 -18.53 -10.94
CA ILE A 205 11.64 -18.67 -12.09
C ILE A 205 10.26 -18.09 -11.72
N ASN A 206 9.76 -18.30 -10.50
CA ASN A 206 8.50 -17.71 -10.06
C ASN A 206 8.58 -16.17 -10.01
N ARG A 207 9.72 -15.60 -9.57
CA ARG A 207 10.01 -14.16 -9.59
C ARG A 207 9.96 -13.61 -11.02
N LYS A 208 10.68 -14.22 -11.97
CA LYS A 208 10.71 -13.76 -13.37
C LYS A 208 9.37 -13.95 -14.09
N VAL A 209 8.60 -15.01 -13.82
CA VAL A 209 7.23 -15.18 -14.35
C VAL A 209 6.29 -14.07 -13.85
N ARG A 210 6.38 -13.67 -12.56
CA ARG A 210 5.61 -12.52 -12.05
C ARG A 210 6.00 -11.22 -12.75
N GLN A 211 7.30 -11.00 -12.94
CA GLN A 211 7.86 -9.83 -13.61
C GLN A 211 7.39 -9.73 -15.07
N LYS A 212 7.55 -10.80 -15.88
CA LYS A 212 7.04 -10.84 -17.26
C LYS A 212 5.54 -10.53 -17.34
N ILE A 213 4.71 -11.18 -16.52
CA ILE A 213 3.25 -10.96 -16.52
C ILE A 213 2.90 -9.50 -16.20
N ALA A 214 3.55 -8.90 -15.19
CA ALA A 214 3.31 -7.51 -14.81
C ALA A 214 3.83 -6.50 -15.86
N ILE A 215 4.98 -6.78 -16.49
CA ILE A 215 5.53 -5.95 -17.56
C ILE A 215 4.64 -6.00 -18.80
N ASN A 216 4.25 -7.20 -19.26
CA ASN A 216 3.29 -7.37 -20.36
C ASN A 216 1.99 -6.60 -20.09
N PHE A 217 1.50 -6.61 -18.83
CA PHE A 217 0.33 -5.81 -18.45
C PHE A 217 0.60 -4.31 -18.54
N LEU A 218 1.74 -3.81 -18.06
CA LEU A 218 2.08 -2.38 -18.10
C LEU A 218 2.30 -1.86 -19.52
N THR A 219 2.89 -2.66 -20.41
CA THR A 219 3.05 -2.30 -21.83
C THR A 219 1.70 -2.37 -22.56
N ASN A 220 0.84 -3.35 -22.27
CA ASN A 220 -0.53 -3.42 -22.80
C ASN A 220 -1.50 -2.41 -22.15
N TYR A 221 -1.18 -1.84 -20.99
CA TYR A 221 -2.06 -0.92 -20.28
C TYR A 221 -2.08 0.46 -20.95
N LYS A 222 -3.28 0.98 -21.21
CA LYS A 222 -3.48 2.34 -21.72
C LYS A 222 -3.52 3.32 -20.54
N MET A 223 -2.38 3.95 -20.26
CA MET A 223 -2.29 4.98 -19.21
C MET A 223 -3.16 6.19 -19.58
N GLY A 224 -4.14 6.52 -18.72
CA GLY A 224 -4.91 7.75 -18.85
C GLY A 224 -4.23 8.92 -18.14
N LYS A 225 -4.68 10.16 -18.38
CA LYS A 225 -4.18 11.36 -17.69
C LYS A 225 -4.28 11.33 -16.14
N ASN A 226 -5.07 10.42 -15.56
CA ASN A 226 -5.23 10.35 -14.10
C ASN A 226 -3.99 9.71 -13.44
N LEU A 227 -3.05 10.54 -13.00
CA LEU A 227 -1.81 10.10 -12.35
C LEU A 227 -2.07 9.25 -11.09
N ARG A 228 -3.19 9.45 -10.38
CA ARG A 228 -3.59 8.63 -9.22
C ARG A 228 -4.08 7.24 -9.61
N GLU A 229 -4.57 7.03 -10.84
CA GLU A 229 -4.83 5.69 -11.39
C GLU A 229 -3.52 5.03 -11.84
N ILE A 230 -2.62 5.77 -12.51
CA ILE A 230 -1.29 5.28 -12.89
C ILE A 230 -0.51 4.80 -11.66
N ALA A 231 -0.42 5.61 -10.60
CA ALA A 231 0.27 5.23 -9.36
C ALA A 231 -0.25 3.90 -8.79
N LYS A 232 -1.58 3.78 -8.63
CA LYS A 232 -2.22 2.53 -8.16
C LYS A 232 -1.90 1.32 -9.04
N VAL A 233 -1.83 1.50 -10.36
CA VAL A 233 -1.43 0.44 -11.30
C VAL A 233 0.04 0.05 -11.11
N LEU A 234 0.93 1.03 -10.98
CA LEU A 234 2.36 0.79 -10.75
C LEU A 234 2.62 0.12 -9.41
N ASP A 235 2.01 0.59 -8.31
CA ASP A 235 2.13 -0.02 -6.98
C ASP A 235 1.57 -1.45 -6.94
N TYR A 236 0.43 -1.69 -7.60
CA TYR A 236 -0.11 -3.05 -7.73
C TYR A 236 0.85 -3.97 -8.49
N SER A 237 1.41 -3.51 -9.62
CA SER A 237 2.38 -4.26 -10.41
C SER A 237 3.68 -4.52 -9.61
N ARG A 238 4.22 -3.51 -8.91
CA ARG A 238 5.41 -3.63 -8.04
C ARG A 238 5.21 -4.71 -6.96
N GLY A 239 4.05 -4.69 -6.31
CA GLY A 239 3.66 -5.69 -5.31
C GLY A 239 3.47 -7.10 -5.89
N PHE A 240 2.85 -7.22 -7.06
CA PHE A 240 2.68 -8.51 -7.76
C PHE A 240 4.03 -9.17 -8.11
N MET A 241 4.98 -8.36 -8.60
CA MET A 241 6.34 -8.76 -8.94
C MET A 241 7.20 -9.19 -7.74
N LYS A 242 6.79 -8.83 -6.50
CA LYS A 242 7.63 -8.90 -5.30
C LYS A 242 8.97 -8.16 -5.47
N MET A 243 8.95 -6.96 -6.05
CA MET A 243 10.13 -6.09 -5.99
C MET A 243 10.37 -5.69 -4.53
N GLU A 244 11.55 -6.00 -4.01
CA GLU A 244 11.98 -5.58 -2.67
C GLU A 244 12.28 -4.07 -2.71
N SER A 245 11.79 -3.32 -1.72
CA SER A 245 12.01 -1.87 -1.68
C SER A 245 12.02 -1.35 -0.24
N GLU A 246 13.16 -0.83 0.19
CA GLU A 246 13.29 -0.04 1.42
C GLU A 246 12.30 1.15 1.41
N HIS A 247 12.14 1.75 0.22
CA HIS A 247 11.28 2.89 -0.05
C HIS A 247 9.82 2.44 -0.27
N HIS A 248 9.02 2.49 0.79
CA HIS A 248 7.58 2.22 0.76
C HIS A 248 6.85 3.14 -0.25
N GLY A 249 6.27 2.52 -1.29
CA GLY A 249 5.88 3.20 -2.54
C GLY A 249 4.93 4.40 -2.39
N ASP A 250 3.98 4.32 -1.45
CA ASP A 250 2.98 5.37 -1.20
C ASP A 250 3.58 6.77 -1.07
N LYS A 251 4.73 6.94 -0.41
CA LYS A 251 5.29 8.28 -0.16
C LYS A 251 6.03 8.88 -1.35
N MET A 252 6.75 8.06 -2.13
CA MET A 252 7.63 8.55 -3.19
C MET A 252 6.81 9.01 -4.39
N TRP A 253 5.95 8.13 -4.92
CA TRP A 253 5.16 8.46 -6.10
C TRP A 253 4.14 9.55 -5.83
N GLN A 254 3.50 9.57 -4.65
CA GLN A 254 2.53 10.62 -4.32
C GLN A 254 3.18 12.01 -4.27
N GLN A 255 4.37 12.16 -3.66
CA GLN A 255 5.00 13.49 -3.55
C GLN A 255 5.38 14.07 -4.92
N ASP A 256 5.92 13.28 -5.84
CA ASP A 256 6.40 13.81 -7.13
C ASP A 256 5.31 13.85 -8.21
N ILE A 257 4.29 12.99 -8.12
CA ILE A 257 3.02 13.19 -8.84
C ILE A 257 2.31 14.46 -8.34
N GLU A 258 2.27 14.72 -7.04
CA GLU A 258 1.64 15.93 -6.52
C GLU A 258 2.46 17.19 -6.84
N LYS A 259 3.80 17.17 -6.77
CA LYS A 259 4.64 18.29 -7.29
C LYS A 259 4.39 18.60 -8.76
N THR A 260 4.02 17.61 -9.58
CA THR A 260 3.74 17.78 -11.02
C THR A 260 2.26 17.99 -11.37
N SER A 261 1.33 17.83 -10.43
CA SER A 261 -0.12 17.99 -10.66
C SER A 261 -0.85 18.94 -9.71
N GLN A 262 -0.20 19.39 -8.64
CA GLN A 262 -0.66 20.54 -7.88
C GLN A 262 -0.55 21.79 -8.76
N LEU A 263 -1.68 22.18 -9.35
CA LEU A 263 -2.02 23.60 -9.42
C LEU A 263 -1.94 24.11 -7.97
N ASP A 264 -0.80 24.71 -7.63
CA ASP A 264 -0.61 25.34 -6.33
C ASP A 264 -1.56 26.53 -6.26
N MET A 265 -2.75 26.30 -5.69
CA MET A 265 -3.86 27.25 -5.65
C MET A 265 -3.48 28.57 -4.96
N ILE A 266 -2.41 28.55 -4.17
CA ILE A 266 -1.84 29.71 -3.47
C ILE A 266 -1.00 30.57 -4.44
N LYS A 267 -0.35 29.96 -5.44
CA LYS A 267 0.45 30.68 -6.45
C LYS A 267 -0.38 31.24 -7.61
N THR A 268 -1.53 30.66 -7.94
CA THR A 268 -2.27 31.01 -9.17
C THR A 268 -3.09 32.30 -9.08
N ASN A 269 -3.34 32.83 -7.87
CA ASN A 269 -4.23 33.98 -7.61
C ASN A 269 -5.68 33.85 -8.16
N LYS A 270 -6.07 32.65 -8.61
CA LYS A 270 -7.41 32.38 -9.15
C LYS A 270 -8.42 32.19 -8.03
N SER A 271 -9.67 32.58 -8.27
CA SER A 271 -10.77 32.26 -7.38
C SER A 271 -11.04 30.75 -7.33
N ILE A 272 -11.67 30.30 -6.24
CA ILE A 272 -12.13 28.90 -6.12
C ILE A 272 -13.05 28.53 -7.29
N GLN A 273 -13.87 29.45 -7.82
CA GLN A 273 -14.77 29.18 -8.95
C GLN A 273 -14.01 28.93 -10.26
N GLU A 274 -12.95 29.67 -10.53
CA GLU A 274 -12.09 29.46 -11.71
C GLU A 274 -11.31 28.15 -11.60
N ILE A 275 -10.79 27.83 -10.42
CA ILE A 275 -10.08 26.56 -10.19
C ILE A 275 -11.06 25.37 -10.30
N VAL A 276 -12.27 25.49 -9.75
CA VAL A 276 -13.37 24.51 -9.93
C VAL A 276 -13.72 24.35 -11.41
N LYS A 277 -13.73 25.44 -12.20
CA LYS A 277 -14.01 25.41 -13.64
C LYS A 277 -12.90 24.68 -14.41
N GLU A 278 -11.64 25.03 -14.20
CA GLU A 278 -10.49 24.39 -14.87
C GLU A 278 -10.40 22.89 -14.52
N LEU A 279 -10.56 22.55 -13.24
CA LEU A 279 -10.63 21.16 -12.80
C LEU A 279 -11.84 20.42 -13.41
N LYS A 280 -12.98 21.09 -13.61
CA LYS A 280 -14.16 20.50 -14.28
C LYS A 280 -13.95 20.31 -15.77
N GLU A 281 -13.21 21.20 -16.43
CA GLU A 281 -12.85 21.09 -17.85
C GLU A 281 -11.85 19.94 -18.08
N GLU A 282 -10.88 19.71 -17.19
CA GLU A 282 -9.91 18.60 -17.35
C GLU A 282 -10.41 17.24 -16.81
N TYR A 283 -11.03 17.21 -15.62
CA TYR A 283 -11.42 15.97 -14.93
C TYR A 283 -12.90 15.59 -15.10
N HIS A 284 -13.71 16.45 -15.72
CA HIS A 284 -15.11 16.20 -16.13
C HIS A 284 -16.09 15.76 -15.01
N PHE A 285 -15.81 16.07 -13.74
CA PHE A 285 -16.73 15.73 -12.64
C PHE A 285 -18.01 16.58 -12.65
N LYS A 286 -19.10 16.03 -12.10
CA LYS A 286 -20.34 16.80 -11.85
C LYS A 286 -20.23 17.68 -10.59
N PHE A 287 -19.56 17.17 -9.56
CA PHE A 287 -19.31 17.80 -8.26
C PHE A 287 -17.89 17.44 -7.79
N ILE A 288 -17.24 18.33 -7.03
CA ILE A 288 -15.99 18.02 -6.34
C ILE A 288 -16.33 17.37 -4.99
N PRO A 289 -15.65 16.28 -4.56
CA PRO A 289 -15.79 15.74 -3.21
C PRO A 289 -15.38 16.77 -2.15
N ASN A 290 -16.11 16.86 -1.03
CA ASN A 290 -15.82 17.82 0.04
C ASN A 290 -14.36 17.74 0.56
N ASP A 291 -13.76 16.56 0.50
CA ASP A 291 -12.41 16.25 1.01
C ASP A 291 -11.30 16.62 0.00
N PHE A 292 -11.63 17.06 -1.21
CA PHE A 292 -10.65 17.44 -2.24
C PHE A 292 -9.90 18.73 -1.87
N PHE A 293 -10.53 19.60 -1.09
CA PHE A 293 -9.89 20.79 -0.53
C PHE A 293 -9.43 20.48 0.90
N VAL A 294 -8.12 20.44 1.12
CA VAL A 294 -7.55 20.27 2.46
C VAL A 294 -7.97 21.45 3.34
N GLN A 295 -8.91 21.21 4.25
CA GLN A 295 -9.36 22.23 5.20
C GLN A 295 -8.20 22.56 6.15
N ARG A 296 -7.78 23.83 6.20
CA ARG A 296 -6.73 24.27 7.14
C ARG A 296 -7.16 23.95 8.58
N PRO A 297 -6.33 23.27 9.39
CA PRO A 297 -6.65 22.99 10.79
C PRO A 297 -6.97 24.28 11.54
N ARG A 298 -7.89 24.23 12.50
CA ARG A 298 -8.19 25.40 13.35
C ARG A 298 -6.92 25.81 14.11
N LEU A 299 -6.73 27.12 14.30
CA LEU A 299 -5.65 27.64 15.15
C LEU A 299 -5.73 27.01 16.55
N PRO A 300 -4.66 26.34 17.05
CA PRO A 300 -4.65 25.73 18.37
C PRO A 300 -4.88 26.76 19.48
N MET A 301 -5.51 26.32 20.57
CA MET A 301 -5.59 27.12 21.80
C MET A 301 -4.28 27.09 22.60
N ASP A 302 -3.47 26.03 22.49
CA ASP A 302 -2.15 25.99 23.12
C ASP A 302 -1.13 26.71 22.22
N VAL A 303 -0.50 27.76 22.74
CA VAL A 303 0.53 28.53 22.04
C VAL A 303 1.73 27.68 21.60
N ASN A 304 2.04 26.61 22.34
CA ASN A 304 3.14 25.69 22.01
C ASN A 304 2.85 24.81 20.79
N GLN A 305 1.59 24.77 20.32
CA GLN A 305 1.16 24.00 19.15
C GLN A 305 1.02 24.87 17.89
N ILE A 306 1.19 26.19 18.01
CA ILE A 306 1.13 27.14 16.89
C ILE A 306 2.47 27.09 16.15
N LYS A 307 2.43 26.66 14.88
CA LYS A 307 3.61 26.50 14.02
C LYS A 307 3.84 27.76 13.20
N THR A 308 4.87 28.51 13.57
CA THR A 308 5.41 29.67 12.83
C THR A 308 6.90 29.46 12.55
N LYS A 309 7.45 30.15 11.55
CA LYS A 309 8.90 30.24 11.29
C LYS A 309 9.51 31.32 12.18
N THR A 310 8.77 32.41 12.40
CA THR A 310 9.13 33.48 13.33
C THR A 310 8.77 33.07 14.76
N ALA A 311 9.64 33.35 15.72
CA ALA A 311 9.34 33.17 17.14
C ALA A 311 8.64 34.44 17.67
N TYR A 312 7.36 34.32 18.02
CA TYR A 312 6.54 35.39 18.59
C TYR A 312 6.50 35.29 20.12
N LYS A 313 6.37 36.43 20.80
CA LYS A 313 6.09 36.44 22.24
C LYS A 313 4.58 36.46 22.46
N TYR A 314 4.06 35.52 23.27
CA TYR A 314 2.64 35.43 23.57
C TYR A 314 2.32 35.97 24.99
N PRO A 315 1.21 36.72 25.18
CA PRO A 315 0.34 37.25 24.13
C PRO A 315 1.05 38.33 23.30
N ILE A 316 0.68 38.45 22.02
CA ILE A 316 1.22 39.48 21.13
C ILE A 316 0.52 40.81 21.42
N ASP A 317 1.24 41.72 22.09
CA ASP A 317 0.79 43.06 22.46
C ASP A 317 1.02 44.12 21.37
N ASP A 318 1.98 43.92 20.45
CA ASP A 318 2.28 44.86 19.36
C ASP A 318 1.42 44.60 18.10
N THR A 319 0.91 45.69 17.51
CA THR A 319 0.09 45.66 16.30
C THR A 319 0.87 45.23 15.06
N VAL A 320 2.15 45.63 14.92
CA VAL A 320 2.96 45.32 13.73
C VAL A 320 3.44 43.87 13.75
N GLU A 321 3.82 43.36 14.92
CA GLU A 321 4.06 41.94 15.18
C GLU A 321 2.79 41.11 14.95
N GLY A 322 1.64 41.58 15.45
CA GLY A 322 0.33 40.93 15.24
C GLY A 322 -0.08 40.79 13.77
N ILE A 323 0.18 41.81 12.94
CA ILE A 323 -0.08 41.75 11.49
C ILE A 323 0.80 40.68 10.83
N LYS A 324 2.11 40.65 11.12
CA LYS A 324 3.04 39.64 10.58
C LYS A 324 2.66 38.22 11.01
N PHE A 325 2.27 38.05 12.28
CA PHE A 325 1.74 36.79 12.80
C PHE A 325 0.52 36.34 11.99
N LEU A 326 -0.46 37.23 11.75
CA LEU A 326 -1.65 36.91 10.95
C LEU A 326 -1.30 36.49 9.51
N GLU A 327 -0.39 37.19 8.83
CA GLU A 327 0.05 36.80 7.48
C GLU A 327 0.65 35.40 7.45
N GLU A 328 1.47 35.08 8.46
CA GLU A 328 2.14 33.79 8.59
C GLU A 328 1.16 32.65 8.91
N ILE A 329 0.31 32.79 9.95
CA ILE A 329 -0.63 31.73 10.32
C ILE A 329 -1.78 31.55 9.31
N LYS A 330 -2.15 32.58 8.54
CA LYS A 330 -3.18 32.52 7.47
C LYS A 330 -2.86 31.50 6.39
N MET A 331 -1.59 31.16 6.20
CA MET A 331 -1.15 30.15 5.23
C MET A 331 -1.38 28.71 5.73
N ILE A 332 -1.38 28.50 7.05
CA ILE A 332 -1.32 27.19 7.72
C ILE A 332 -2.66 26.84 8.37
N TYR A 333 -3.28 27.79 9.07
CA TYR A 333 -4.43 27.58 9.95
C TYR A 333 -5.71 28.26 9.43
N SER A 334 -6.86 27.77 9.87
CA SER A 334 -8.14 28.49 9.84
C SER A 334 -8.38 29.17 11.19
N PHE A 335 -8.73 30.45 11.16
CA PHE A 335 -9.07 31.23 12.35
C PHE A 335 -10.16 32.26 12.02
N SER A 336 -10.83 32.74 13.06
CA SER A 336 -11.71 33.90 13.02
C SER A 336 -11.08 35.04 13.79
N LEU A 337 -11.46 36.29 13.48
CA LEU A 337 -11.10 37.43 14.30
C LEU A 337 -12.21 37.77 15.32
N PRO A 338 -11.85 38.21 16.53
CA PRO A 338 -10.47 38.26 17.05
C PRO A 338 -9.95 36.86 17.42
N ILE A 339 -8.62 36.76 17.52
CA ILE A 339 -7.92 35.59 18.05
C ILE A 339 -8.07 35.55 19.59
N PRO A 340 -7.97 34.38 20.26
CA PRO A 340 -7.99 34.32 21.72
C PRO A 340 -6.95 35.22 22.41
N LYS A 341 -7.36 35.92 23.48
CA LYS A 341 -6.56 36.95 24.18
C LYS A 341 -5.16 36.48 24.63
N HIS A 342 -5.00 35.20 24.97
CA HIS A 342 -3.72 34.64 25.43
C HIS A 342 -2.72 34.36 24.29
N ILE A 343 -3.17 34.44 23.04
CA ILE A 343 -2.32 34.42 21.84
C ILE A 343 -2.07 35.86 21.38
N MET A 344 -3.10 36.71 21.34
CA MET A 344 -2.96 38.09 20.89
C MET A 344 -3.91 39.03 21.63
N THR A 345 -3.34 40.08 22.22
CA THR A 345 -4.00 41.19 22.90
C THR A 345 -4.14 42.39 21.96
N ALA A 346 -3.19 42.57 21.05
CA ALA A 346 -3.22 43.58 20.00
C ALA A 346 -4.48 43.50 19.13
N ASN A 347 -4.82 44.64 18.52
CA ASN A 347 -5.80 44.73 17.43
C ASN A 347 -5.04 44.88 16.10
N PRO A 348 -4.81 43.79 15.34
CA PRO A 348 -4.11 43.83 14.06
C PRO A 348 -5.01 44.31 12.90
N THR A 349 -6.04 45.10 13.20
CA THR A 349 -7.02 45.60 12.21
C THR A 349 -7.27 47.09 12.42
N GLU A 350 -7.62 47.78 11.34
CA GLU A 350 -7.95 49.21 11.34
C GLU A 350 -9.30 49.54 12.02
N LYS A 351 -9.98 48.53 12.59
CA LYS A 351 -11.29 48.72 13.24
C LYS A 351 -11.15 49.30 14.65
N PRO A 352 -12.03 50.20 15.09
CA PRO A 352 -12.08 50.62 16.49
C PRO A 352 -12.43 49.44 17.41
N THR A 353 -12.00 49.54 18.67
CA THR A 353 -12.49 48.69 19.75
C THR A 353 -13.97 48.96 20.00
N LEU A 354 -14.74 47.92 20.39
CA LEU A 354 -16.14 48.10 20.80
C LEU A 354 -16.21 49.00 22.05
N PRO A 355 -17.05 50.06 22.08
CA PRO A 355 -17.29 50.86 23.28
C PRO A 355 -17.90 50.04 24.42
N GLU A 356 -17.63 50.43 25.66
CA GLU A 356 -18.22 49.81 26.85
C GLU A 356 -19.67 50.26 27.04
N ASN A 357 -19.98 51.55 26.81
CA ASN A 357 -21.34 52.07 26.84
C ASN A 357 -22.09 51.74 25.53
N VAL A 358 -23.34 51.28 25.65
CA VAL A 358 -24.22 51.03 24.49
C VAL A 358 -24.54 52.32 23.73
N GLU A 359 -24.67 53.45 24.42
CA GLU A 359 -25.04 54.76 23.83
C GLU A 359 -23.99 55.34 22.86
N ASP A 360 -22.75 54.88 22.94
CA ASP A 360 -21.68 55.28 22.00
C ASP A 360 -21.79 54.55 20.65
N ILE A 361 -22.57 53.46 20.56
CA ILE A 361 -22.75 52.63 19.34
C ILE A 361 -23.89 53.18 18.47
N LYS A 362 -23.76 54.46 18.07
CA LYS A 362 -24.83 55.27 17.45
C LYS A 362 -25.31 54.75 16.09
N ASP A 363 -24.51 53.93 15.40
CA ASP A 363 -24.80 53.42 14.05
C ASP A 363 -25.57 52.08 14.05
N LEU A 364 -25.65 51.37 15.18
CA LEU A 364 -26.25 50.03 15.26
C LEU A 364 -27.40 50.00 16.27
N HIS A 365 -28.62 49.81 15.78
CA HIS A 365 -29.85 49.70 16.58
C HIS A 365 -29.93 48.33 17.29
N ILE A 366 -29.07 48.11 18.29
CA ILE A 366 -28.93 46.86 19.04
C ILE A 366 -29.98 46.82 20.16
N ILE A 367 -30.64 45.66 20.33
CA ILE A 367 -31.53 45.39 21.46
C ILE A 367 -30.70 44.75 22.58
N VAL A 368 -30.76 45.36 23.78
CA VAL A 368 -30.10 44.90 25.01
C VAL A 368 -31.17 44.85 26.12
N PRO A 369 -31.20 43.81 26.99
CA PRO A 369 -30.33 42.64 27.04
C PRO A 369 -30.63 41.57 25.97
N ILE A 370 -29.65 40.71 25.73
CA ILE A 370 -29.68 39.62 24.76
C ILE A 370 -30.13 38.33 25.48
N VAL A 371 -31.43 38.07 25.41
CA VAL A 371 -32.11 36.97 26.12
C VAL A 371 -32.14 35.63 25.37
N THR A 372 -31.50 35.53 24.19
CA THR A 372 -31.40 34.27 23.44
C THR A 372 -30.05 34.08 22.75
N THR A 373 -29.61 32.82 22.65
CA THR A 373 -28.39 32.42 21.91
C THR A 373 -28.42 32.88 20.45
N LYS A 374 -29.61 32.96 19.83
CA LYS A 374 -29.74 33.44 18.44
C LYS A 374 -29.46 34.94 18.34
N GLN A 375 -30.11 35.77 19.16
CA GLN A 375 -29.84 37.21 19.20
C GLN A 375 -28.36 37.48 19.50
N LEU A 376 -27.72 36.67 20.35
CA LEU A 376 -26.28 36.80 20.64
C LEU A 376 -25.43 36.57 19.39
N ILE A 377 -25.69 35.51 18.62
CA ILE A 377 -24.97 35.21 17.38
C ILE A 377 -25.18 36.32 16.34
N ASP A 378 -26.42 36.80 16.17
CA ASP A 378 -26.76 37.83 15.18
C ASP A 378 -26.14 39.19 15.55
N THR A 379 -26.21 39.61 16.83
CA THR A 379 -25.58 40.85 17.33
C THR A 379 -24.05 40.80 17.24
N VAL A 380 -23.41 39.70 17.67
CA VAL A 380 -21.95 39.52 17.52
C VAL A 380 -21.54 39.62 16.05
N ARG A 381 -22.30 39.00 15.15
CA ARG A 381 -22.02 39.02 13.71
C ARG A 381 -22.14 40.42 13.11
N LEU A 382 -23.15 41.19 13.53
CA LEU A 382 -23.35 42.57 13.08
C LEU A 382 -22.23 43.49 13.59
N GLN A 383 -21.97 43.51 14.90
CA GLN A 383 -20.94 44.37 15.50
C GLN A 383 -19.53 44.10 14.95
N ARG A 384 -19.19 42.82 14.67
CA ARG A 384 -17.89 42.46 14.06
C ARG A 384 -17.67 43.01 12.64
N THR A 385 -18.69 43.58 12.00
CA THR A 385 -18.51 44.33 10.73
C THR A 385 -17.77 45.65 10.96
N GLN A 386 -18.08 46.37 12.05
CA GLN A 386 -17.51 47.69 12.37
C GLN A 386 -16.40 47.63 13.43
N TYR A 387 -16.56 46.84 14.48
CA TYR A 387 -15.69 46.85 15.68
C TYR A 387 -14.85 45.58 15.86
N TYR A 388 -13.76 45.70 16.63
CA TYR A 388 -12.93 44.59 17.10
C TYR A 388 -13.14 44.34 18.60
N PHE A 389 -13.62 43.15 18.98
CA PHE A 389 -13.89 42.79 20.38
C PHE A 389 -13.92 41.27 20.60
N HIS A 390 -13.36 40.84 21.74
CA HIS A 390 -13.22 39.43 22.13
C HIS A 390 -14.48 38.80 22.71
N ARG A 391 -15.23 39.59 23.48
CA ARG A 391 -16.46 39.22 24.18
C ARG A 391 -17.39 40.44 24.11
N ILE A 392 -18.69 40.21 24.02
CA ILE A 392 -19.69 41.24 24.35
C ILE A 392 -19.69 41.43 25.89
N PRO A 393 -19.91 42.64 26.43
CA PRO A 393 -20.07 42.83 27.88
C PRO A 393 -21.13 41.88 28.46
N ASP A 394 -20.84 41.24 29.60
CA ASP A 394 -21.75 40.25 30.18
C ASP A 394 -23.06 40.86 30.69
N GLU A 395 -23.06 42.16 30.98
CA GLU A 395 -24.22 43.00 31.25
C GLU A 395 -25.27 42.98 30.11
N TRP A 396 -24.92 42.45 28.93
CA TRP A 396 -25.82 42.35 27.79
C TRP A 396 -26.40 40.92 27.58
N ILE A 397 -26.24 39.90 28.44
CA ILE A 397 -26.56 38.47 28.09
C ILE A 397 -27.26 37.65 29.20
N GLU A 398 -28.33 36.88 28.88
CA GLU A 398 -29.08 35.99 29.83
C GLU A 398 -29.58 34.65 29.19
N ILE A 399 -29.06 33.44 29.57
CA ILE A 399 -29.37 32.11 28.92
C ILE A 399 -29.23 30.88 29.90
N ASN A 400 -29.96 29.75 29.71
CA ASN A 400 -29.97 28.49 30.55
C ASN A 400 -29.92 27.13 29.75
N ASN A 401 -29.44 25.97 30.31
CA ASN A 401 -29.18 24.67 29.60
C ASN A 401 -29.36 23.32 30.42
N LYS A 402 -29.55 22.13 29.76
CA LYS A 402 -29.50 20.71 30.34
C LYS A 402 -29.45 19.52 29.29
N GLU A 403 -28.93 18.32 29.68
CA GLU A 403 -29.05 16.89 29.15
C GLU A 403 -28.20 16.27 27.96
N ALA A 404 -27.66 15.00 28.12
CA ALA A 404 -27.45 13.86 27.12
C ALA A 404 -26.28 12.82 27.44
N GLU A 405 -26.38 11.46 27.15
CA GLU A 405 -25.31 10.46 26.69
C GLU A 405 -25.66 8.90 26.70
N ALA A 406 -24.86 8.00 26.00
CA ALA A 406 -24.73 6.47 25.98
C ALA A 406 -24.60 5.81 24.53
N GLU A 407 -24.18 4.54 24.13
CA GLU A 407 -23.39 3.30 24.53
C GLU A 407 -23.16 2.35 23.26
N THR A 408 -22.26 1.32 23.17
CA THR A 408 -22.27 0.13 22.19
C THR A 408 -21.10 -0.95 22.25
N ARG A 409 -21.32 -2.27 21.86
CA ARG A 409 -20.34 -3.39 21.45
C ARG A 409 -21.01 -4.79 21.10
N ALA A 410 -20.38 -5.97 20.73
CA ALA A 410 -19.32 -6.42 19.75
C ALA A 410 -19.08 -8.01 19.65
N THR A 411 -18.27 -8.55 18.67
CA THR A 411 -17.40 -9.82 18.60
C THR A 411 -17.79 -11.25 18.03
N GLU A 412 -16.81 -12.21 17.86
CA GLU A 412 -16.65 -13.34 16.83
C GLU A 412 -15.99 -14.72 17.33
N THR A 413 -15.79 -15.84 16.51
CA THR A 413 -14.69 -16.95 16.56
C THR A 413 -14.76 -18.22 15.58
N GLU A 414 -13.93 -19.34 15.71
CA GLU A 414 -13.32 -20.25 14.63
C GLU A 414 -13.10 -21.85 14.84
N ASN A 415 -12.27 -22.55 13.98
CA ASN A 415 -11.44 -23.87 14.07
C ASN A 415 -12.03 -25.29 13.61
N MET A 416 -11.37 -26.47 13.28
CA MET A 416 -9.97 -27.08 13.10
C MET A 416 -9.90 -28.51 12.34
N GLU A 417 -8.75 -29.24 12.15
CA GLU A 417 -8.54 -30.60 11.45
C GLU A 417 -7.31 -31.52 11.95
N THR A 418 -6.86 -32.63 11.28
CA THR A 418 -6.03 -33.80 11.84
C THR A 418 -4.78 -34.40 11.06
N ASP A 419 -4.13 -35.49 11.55
CA ASP A 419 -2.66 -35.89 11.45
C ASP A 419 -2.11 -36.96 10.44
N LYS A 420 -0.75 -37.12 10.42
CA LYS A 420 0.12 -38.16 9.79
C LYS A 420 1.52 -38.30 10.48
N LEU A 421 2.37 -39.26 10.08
CA LEU A 421 3.80 -39.36 10.48
C LEU A 421 4.69 -38.27 9.86
N GLU A 422 5.62 -37.72 10.64
CA GLU A 422 6.49 -36.60 10.24
C GLU A 422 7.87 -37.02 9.71
N VAL A 423 8.59 -36.06 9.11
CA VAL A 423 9.92 -36.25 8.50
C VAL A 423 11.02 -35.85 9.50
N PRO A 424 12.11 -36.65 9.65
CA PRO A 424 13.28 -36.27 10.47
C PRO A 424 13.90 -34.93 10.07
N ASN A 425 14.63 -34.30 11.00
CA ASN A 425 15.19 -32.96 10.79
C ASN A 425 16.68 -32.98 10.43
N MET A 426 17.40 -34.08 10.66
CA MET A 426 18.83 -34.19 10.37
C MET A 426 19.18 -35.28 9.35
N LEU A 427 20.28 -35.06 8.64
CA LEU A 427 20.85 -36.01 7.67
C LEU A 427 21.24 -37.33 8.34
N GLU A 428 21.90 -37.28 9.50
CA GLU A 428 22.37 -38.46 10.23
C GLU A 428 21.20 -39.31 10.76
N GLU A 429 20.16 -38.67 11.33
CA GLU A 429 18.91 -39.34 11.73
C GLU A 429 18.28 -40.10 10.56
N MET A 430 18.18 -39.44 9.41
CA MET A 430 17.57 -40.02 8.21
C MET A 430 18.44 -41.11 7.58
N GLN A 431 19.78 -41.00 7.66
CA GLN A 431 20.69 -42.07 7.26
C GLN A 431 20.57 -43.29 8.17
N ASN A 432 20.52 -43.09 9.50
CA ASN A 432 20.33 -44.17 10.47
C ASN A 432 19.01 -44.94 10.22
N ILE A 433 17.90 -44.22 10.03
CA ILE A 433 16.58 -44.83 9.72
C ILE A 433 16.62 -45.60 8.39
N LEU A 434 17.37 -45.14 7.39
CA LEU A 434 17.49 -45.82 6.09
C LEU A 434 18.43 -47.03 6.12
N ASP A 435 19.47 -47.01 6.95
CA ASP A 435 20.31 -48.19 7.22
C ASP A 435 19.55 -49.22 8.11
N GLU A 436 18.68 -48.79 9.03
CA GLU A 436 17.79 -49.68 9.83
C GLU A 436 16.66 -50.35 9.03
N ILE A 437 16.15 -49.71 7.97
CA ILE A 437 15.02 -50.23 7.18
C ILE A 437 15.41 -51.43 6.28
N GLU A 438 16.72 -51.69 6.12
CA GLU A 438 17.32 -52.94 5.57
C GLU A 438 16.70 -53.49 4.25
N THR A 439 16.16 -52.61 3.41
CA THR A 439 15.59 -53.00 2.11
C THR A 439 16.67 -53.38 1.10
N ASN A 440 16.82 -54.69 0.90
CA ASN A 440 17.84 -55.40 0.10
C ASN A 440 17.89 -55.11 -1.42
N SER A 441 17.49 -53.92 -1.88
CA SER A 441 17.40 -53.54 -3.30
C SER A 441 18.59 -52.68 -3.76
N TYR A 442 18.70 -51.45 -3.24
CA TYR A 442 19.77 -50.50 -3.59
C TYR A 442 20.14 -49.62 -2.38
N LYS A 443 21.45 -49.39 -2.14
CA LYS A 443 21.89 -48.47 -1.09
C LYS A 443 21.68 -47.02 -1.55
N ILE A 444 20.62 -46.41 -1.03
CA ILE A 444 20.24 -45.01 -1.28
C ILE A 444 21.38 -44.09 -0.82
N GLN A 445 22.07 -43.42 -1.75
CA GLN A 445 23.18 -42.52 -1.42
C GLN A 445 22.66 -41.11 -1.13
N ILE A 446 22.94 -40.61 0.07
CA ILE A 446 22.53 -39.30 0.56
C ILE A 446 23.75 -38.63 1.22
N PRO A 447 24.04 -37.33 0.97
CA PRO A 447 23.30 -36.42 0.11
C PRO A 447 23.51 -36.71 -1.38
N ILE A 448 22.49 -36.43 -2.18
CA ILE A 448 22.50 -36.63 -3.63
C ILE A 448 23.45 -35.58 -4.25
N THR A 449 24.52 -36.04 -4.90
CA THR A 449 25.58 -35.18 -5.46
C THR A 449 25.42 -34.88 -6.95
N LYS A 450 24.69 -35.71 -7.71
CA LYS A 450 24.45 -35.51 -9.14
C LYS A 450 22.98 -35.28 -9.47
N GLN A 451 22.71 -34.51 -10.53
CA GLN A 451 21.35 -34.20 -10.99
C GLN A 451 20.62 -35.40 -11.63
N GLU A 452 21.35 -36.38 -12.15
CA GLU A 452 20.80 -37.58 -12.80
C GLU A 452 20.13 -38.53 -11.78
N ASP A 453 20.74 -38.71 -10.61
CA ASP A 453 20.26 -39.63 -9.57
C ASP A 453 19.00 -39.13 -8.84
N VAL A 454 18.82 -37.80 -8.75
CA VAL A 454 17.81 -37.12 -7.91
C VAL A 454 16.41 -37.71 -8.04
N LYS A 455 15.96 -38.05 -9.26
CA LYS A 455 14.59 -38.53 -9.48
C LYS A 455 14.35 -39.87 -8.77
N ASN A 456 15.29 -40.81 -8.91
CA ASN A 456 15.12 -42.18 -8.46
C ASN A 456 15.11 -42.20 -6.92
N THR A 457 16.12 -41.57 -6.30
CA THR A 457 16.23 -41.40 -4.84
C THR A 457 14.96 -40.77 -4.23
N LEU A 458 14.32 -39.82 -4.93
CA LEU A 458 13.09 -39.17 -4.45
C LEU A 458 11.80 -39.97 -4.66
N GLU A 459 11.83 -41.03 -5.46
CA GLU A 459 10.72 -41.98 -5.58
C GLU A 459 10.86 -43.06 -4.50
N ASP A 460 12.07 -43.54 -4.22
CA ASP A 460 12.37 -44.47 -3.13
C ASP A 460 11.96 -43.90 -1.75
N LEU A 461 12.39 -42.67 -1.42
CA LEU A 461 12.15 -42.06 -0.10
C LEU A 461 10.66 -41.78 0.20
N LYS A 462 9.80 -41.68 -0.82
CA LYS A 462 8.34 -41.46 -0.66
C LYS A 462 7.58 -42.73 -0.26
N LEU A 463 8.21 -43.89 -0.35
CA LEU A 463 7.64 -45.14 0.16
C LEU A 463 7.75 -45.24 1.69
N ILE A 464 8.54 -44.37 2.33
CA ILE A 464 8.94 -44.45 3.74
C ILE A 464 8.37 -43.30 4.58
N PHE A 465 8.45 -42.05 4.10
CA PHE A 465 8.08 -40.85 4.85
C PHE A 465 6.95 -40.05 4.17
N ASP A 466 6.09 -39.35 4.94
CA ASP A 466 5.17 -38.37 4.35
C ASP A 466 5.90 -37.08 3.98
N LEU A 467 6.60 -37.11 2.85
CA LEU A 467 7.36 -35.99 2.29
C LEU A 467 6.45 -34.88 1.74
N GLY A 468 5.62 -34.28 2.60
CA GLY A 468 4.85 -33.07 2.30
C GLY A 468 5.74 -31.89 1.90
N LYS A 469 7.01 -31.91 2.34
CA LYS A 469 8.16 -31.23 1.73
C LYS A 469 9.37 -32.16 1.79
N THR A 470 10.24 -32.09 0.79
CA THR A 470 11.55 -32.74 0.83
C THR A 470 12.53 -31.86 1.61
N PRO A 471 13.28 -32.37 2.61
CA PRO A 471 14.31 -31.60 3.30
C PRO A 471 15.46 -31.17 2.38
N ASP A 472 15.93 -29.93 2.54
CA ASP A 472 16.99 -29.37 1.68
C ASP A 472 18.37 -30.04 1.92
N TYR A 473 18.62 -30.66 3.08
CA TYR A 473 19.87 -31.36 3.40
C TYR A 473 20.13 -32.62 2.56
N LEU A 474 19.11 -33.12 1.84
CA LEU A 474 19.24 -34.29 0.97
C LEU A 474 20.04 -34.01 -0.31
N PHE A 475 20.38 -32.74 -0.59
CA PHE A 475 21.00 -32.32 -1.84
C PHE A 475 22.37 -31.69 -1.60
N LYS A 476 23.40 -32.17 -2.29
CA LYS A 476 24.73 -31.55 -2.38
C LYS A 476 25.14 -31.40 -3.83
N LEU A 477 24.24 -30.79 -4.59
CA LEU A 477 24.30 -30.56 -6.03
C LEU A 477 25.14 -29.32 -6.34
N GLU A 478 25.75 -29.27 -7.53
CA GLU A 478 26.41 -28.06 -8.03
C GLU A 478 25.40 -26.91 -8.27
N PRO A 479 25.82 -25.63 -8.14
CA PRO A 479 24.94 -24.50 -8.33
C PRO A 479 24.46 -24.41 -9.78
N LEU A 480 23.14 -24.52 -9.97
CA LEU A 480 22.48 -24.39 -11.26
C LEU A 480 22.57 -22.94 -11.79
N PRO A 481 22.69 -22.74 -13.13
CA PRO A 481 22.80 -21.40 -13.72
C PRO A 481 21.51 -20.59 -13.57
N GLU A 482 21.61 -19.28 -13.42
CA GLU A 482 20.43 -18.43 -13.19
C GLU A 482 19.43 -18.45 -14.37
N PRO A 483 18.11 -18.42 -14.09
CA PRO A 483 17.08 -18.44 -15.12
C PRO A 483 17.09 -17.15 -15.94
N THR A 484 17.20 -17.28 -17.26
CA THR A 484 17.21 -16.19 -18.23
C THR A 484 15.80 -15.89 -18.78
N TRP A 485 15.56 -14.72 -19.40
CA TRP A 485 14.21 -14.28 -19.79
C TRP A 485 13.54 -15.13 -20.88
N ASP A 486 14.35 -15.78 -21.72
CA ASP A 486 13.93 -16.61 -22.86
C ASP A 486 13.24 -17.92 -22.45
N ILE A 487 13.31 -18.32 -21.18
CA ILE A 487 12.55 -19.48 -20.69
C ILE A 487 11.04 -19.19 -20.59
N ILE A 488 10.61 -17.92 -20.55
CA ILE A 488 9.22 -17.54 -20.32
C ILE A 488 8.54 -17.22 -21.66
N PRO A 489 7.42 -17.91 -22.02
CA PRO A 489 6.66 -17.62 -23.24
C PRO A 489 6.11 -16.17 -23.30
#